data_AF-A0A9D5Q4E2-F1
#
_entry.id   AF-A0A9D5Q4E2-F1
#
_cell.length_a   1.000
_cell.length_b   1.000
_cell.length_c   1.000
_cell.angle_alpha   90.00
_cell.angle_beta   90.00
_cell.angle_gamma   90.00
#
_symmetry.space_group_name_H-M   'P 1'
#
loop_
_entity.id
_entity.type
_entity.pdbx_description
1 polymer ?
#
loop_
_entity_poly.entity_id
_entity_poly.type
_entity_poly.pdbx_seq_one_letter_code
_entity_poly.pdbx_strand_id
1 'polypeptide(L)'
;MAVIRLTPELRVEYQSLFNTCHIRDSRIQQVEDIIDAIEQHRSRYLAVGEALGIPWYVIAVIHNMESSLDFTRHLHNGDPLTRRTVHIPRGRPVEGHPPFTWETSAIDALTLENFHRWNDWTVPGILYKLEEYNGWGYRLYHPHVLSPYLWSFSEHYSRGKYTADGRWSETAVSRQAGAAVLLRRMAEQESFIFSDPEAAALLGAEMPPLRYSVSEHSAYAQALQIFLNNFPGIYLRVDGYPGTKTSDAFKDITGYYLYGDPRSET
;
A
#
# COMPACT_ATOMS: atom_id res chain seq x y z
N MET A 1 -14.71 -17.62 -15.02
CA MET A 1 -13.87 -16.42 -15.23
C MET A 1 -12.46 -16.75 -14.79
N ALA A 2 -11.43 -16.13 -15.37
CA ALA A 2 -10.05 -16.34 -14.94
C ALA A 2 -9.92 -15.93 -13.47
N VAL A 3 -9.40 -16.84 -12.62
CA VAL A 3 -9.12 -16.55 -11.22
C VAL A 3 -7.74 -15.90 -11.18
N ILE A 4 -7.69 -14.59 -10.91
CA ILE A 4 -6.42 -13.92 -10.59
C ILE A 4 -5.96 -14.46 -9.24
N ARG A 5 -4.69 -14.84 -9.13
CA ARG A 5 -4.07 -15.35 -7.90
C ARG A 5 -2.87 -14.47 -7.57
N LEU A 6 -2.56 -14.34 -6.28
CA LEU A 6 -1.35 -13.65 -5.82
C LEU A 6 -0.11 -14.53 -6.08
N THR A 7 0.38 -14.53 -7.32
CA THR A 7 1.59 -15.26 -7.71
C THR A 7 2.85 -14.52 -7.26
N PRO A 8 4.03 -15.17 -7.19
CA PRO A 8 5.29 -14.50 -6.87
C PRO A 8 5.57 -13.26 -7.74
N GLU A 9 5.26 -13.33 -9.03
CA GLU A 9 5.46 -12.22 -9.97
C GLU A 9 4.54 -11.05 -9.63
N LEU A 10 3.27 -11.34 -9.32
CA LEU A 10 2.31 -10.31 -8.92
C LEU A 10 2.67 -9.69 -7.56
N ARG A 11 3.27 -10.47 -6.65
CA ARG A 11 3.80 -9.91 -5.39
C ARG A 11 4.90 -8.89 -5.66
N VAL A 12 5.84 -9.23 -6.53
CA VAL A 12 6.94 -8.32 -6.92
C VAL A 12 6.40 -7.07 -7.60
N GLU A 13 5.41 -7.21 -8.48
CA GLU A 13 4.74 -6.08 -9.15
C GLU A 13 4.11 -5.12 -8.12
N TYR A 14 3.28 -5.64 -7.21
CA TYR A 14 2.65 -4.81 -6.17
C TYR A 14 3.67 -4.13 -5.27
N GLN A 15 4.70 -4.86 -4.83
CA GLN A 15 5.76 -4.29 -3.99
C GLN A 15 6.49 -3.17 -4.73
N SER A 16 6.82 -3.38 -6.00
CA SER A 16 7.49 -2.38 -6.84
C SER A 16 6.64 -1.12 -7.02
N LEU A 17 5.36 -1.28 -7.35
CA LEU A 17 4.42 -0.16 -7.48
C LEU A 17 4.25 0.59 -6.16
N PHE A 18 4.19 -0.11 -5.03
CA PHE A 18 4.09 0.56 -3.73
C PHE A 18 5.38 1.32 -3.39
N ASN A 19 6.54 0.72 -3.64
CA ASN A 19 7.85 1.31 -3.37
C ASN A 19 8.09 2.57 -4.21
N THR A 20 7.63 2.58 -5.47
CA THR A 20 7.79 3.67 -6.43
C THR A 20 6.57 4.59 -6.52
N CYS A 21 5.62 4.45 -5.60
CA CYS A 21 4.42 5.27 -5.53
C CYS A 21 4.80 6.71 -5.13
N HIS A 22 4.96 7.57 -6.13
CA HIS A 22 5.12 9.01 -5.94
C HIS A 22 3.76 9.69 -5.99
N ILE A 23 3.34 10.23 -4.85
CA ILE A 23 2.11 11.02 -4.73
C ILE A 23 2.36 12.38 -5.41
N ARG A 24 1.40 12.83 -6.23
CA ARG A 24 1.53 14.14 -6.89
C ARG A 24 1.52 15.24 -5.85
N ASP A 25 2.49 16.15 -5.91
CA ASP A 25 2.58 17.30 -5.00
C ASP A 25 1.26 18.10 -4.92
N SER A 26 0.62 18.31 -6.07
CA SER A 26 -0.69 18.99 -6.18
C SER A 26 -1.84 18.29 -5.45
N ARG A 27 -1.65 17.04 -5.01
CA ARG A 27 -2.65 16.21 -4.31
C ARG A 27 -2.25 15.87 -2.88
N ILE A 28 -1.02 16.16 -2.45
CA ILE A 28 -0.54 15.78 -1.10
C ILE A 28 -1.46 16.32 -0.01
N GLN A 29 -1.82 17.61 -0.04
CA GLN A 29 -2.68 18.19 0.98
C GLN A 29 -4.03 17.46 1.07
N GLN A 30 -4.66 17.15 -0.08
CA GLN A 30 -5.92 16.43 -0.10
C GLN A 30 -5.80 15.01 0.45
N VAL A 31 -4.66 14.35 0.25
CA VAL A 31 -4.37 13.03 0.81
C VAL A 31 -4.21 13.11 2.32
N GLU A 32 -3.49 14.12 2.82
CA GLU A 32 -3.25 14.34 4.24
C GLU A 32 -4.54 14.69 5.00
N ASP A 33 -5.40 15.54 4.42
CA ASP A 33 -6.70 15.87 5.02
C ASP A 33 -7.58 14.62 5.23
N ILE A 34 -7.51 13.65 4.30
CA ILE A 34 -8.23 12.37 4.42
C ILE A 34 -7.62 11.52 5.54
N ILE A 35 -6.29 11.49 5.65
CA ILE A 35 -5.58 10.74 6.69
C ILE A 35 -5.88 11.31 8.07
N ASP A 36 -5.89 12.63 8.22
CA ASP A 36 -6.26 13.29 9.49
C ASP A 36 -7.68 12.93 9.91
N ALA A 37 -8.62 12.86 8.97
CA ALA A 37 -9.99 12.40 9.23
C ALA A 37 -10.06 10.90 9.61
N ILE A 38 -9.22 10.06 9.00
CA ILE A 38 -9.08 8.64 9.36
C ILE A 38 -8.59 8.51 10.81
N GLU A 39 -7.53 9.22 11.18
CA GLU A 39 -6.89 9.14 12.49
C GLU A 39 -7.82 9.60 13.62
N GLN A 40 -8.67 10.60 13.39
CA GLN A 40 -9.73 11.02 14.33
C GLN A 40 -10.70 9.89 14.73
N HIS A 41 -10.81 8.85 13.90
CA HIS A 41 -11.70 7.72 14.11
C HIS A 41 -10.96 6.38 14.25
N ARG A 42 -9.64 6.40 14.49
CA ARG A 42 -8.78 5.22 14.59
C ARG A 42 -9.32 4.13 15.52
N SER A 43 -9.85 4.51 16.68
CA SER A 43 -10.40 3.57 17.67
C SER A 43 -11.55 2.71 17.13
N ARG A 44 -12.36 3.27 16.22
CA ARG A 44 -13.47 2.55 15.59
C ARG A 44 -12.96 1.49 14.61
N TYR A 45 -11.94 1.84 13.83
CA TYR A 45 -11.29 0.91 12.91
C TYR A 45 -10.55 -0.20 13.68
N LEU A 46 -9.90 0.12 14.79
CA LEU A 46 -9.27 -0.85 15.67
C LEU A 46 -10.28 -1.86 16.22
N ALA A 47 -11.44 -1.42 16.71
CA ALA A 47 -12.46 -2.32 17.23
C ALA A 47 -12.95 -3.35 16.19
N VAL A 48 -13.16 -2.92 14.93
CA VAL A 48 -13.51 -3.84 13.84
C VAL A 48 -12.34 -4.75 13.47
N GLY A 49 -11.12 -4.20 13.44
CA GLY A 49 -9.91 -4.94 13.13
C GLY A 49 -9.61 -6.05 14.11
N GLU A 50 -9.72 -5.77 15.41
CA GLU A 50 -9.55 -6.76 16.49
C GLU A 50 -10.56 -7.89 16.40
N ALA A 51 -11.82 -7.57 16.07
CA ALA A 51 -12.88 -8.57 15.92
C ALA A 51 -12.65 -9.56 14.76
N LEU A 52 -11.94 -9.12 13.70
CA LEU A 52 -11.78 -9.89 12.46
C LEU A 52 -10.34 -10.31 12.13
N GLY A 53 -9.35 -9.85 12.91
CA GLY A 53 -7.93 -10.06 12.59
C GLY A 53 -7.45 -9.26 11.37
N ILE A 54 -8.04 -8.08 11.12
CA ILE A 54 -7.72 -7.22 9.98
C ILE A 54 -6.99 -5.96 10.50
N PRO A 55 -5.88 -5.54 9.89
CA PRO A 55 -5.23 -4.29 10.27
C PRO A 55 -6.18 -3.10 10.10
N TRP A 56 -6.30 -2.27 11.12
CA TRP A 56 -7.25 -1.15 11.16
C TRP A 56 -7.12 -0.22 9.94
N TYR A 57 -5.90 0.00 9.44
CA TYR A 57 -5.63 0.88 8.30
C TYR A 57 -6.19 0.33 6.98
N VAL A 58 -6.35 -1.00 6.85
CA VAL A 58 -7.01 -1.62 5.68
C VAL A 58 -8.49 -1.28 5.69
N ILE A 59 -9.12 -1.38 6.87
CA ILE A 59 -10.54 -1.05 7.05
C ILE A 59 -10.78 0.45 6.80
N ALA A 60 -9.88 1.31 7.29
CA ALA A 60 -9.98 2.75 7.11
C ALA A 60 -9.94 3.16 5.62
N VAL A 61 -9.00 2.61 4.83
CA VAL A 61 -8.94 2.94 3.41
C VAL A 61 -10.11 2.36 2.63
N ILE A 62 -10.63 1.17 2.97
CA ILE A 62 -11.89 0.66 2.39
C ILE A 62 -13.03 1.61 2.70
N HIS A 63 -13.17 2.05 3.96
CA HIS A 63 -14.22 2.98 4.35
C HIS A 63 -14.15 4.32 3.61
N ASN A 64 -12.94 4.84 3.38
CA ASN A 64 -12.75 6.01 2.53
C ASN A 64 -13.23 5.75 1.10
N MET A 65 -12.88 4.60 0.54
CA MET A 65 -13.22 4.25 -0.84
C MET A 65 -14.73 4.10 -1.06
N GLU A 66 -15.41 3.44 -0.12
CA GLU A 66 -16.83 3.07 -0.27
C GLU A 66 -17.81 4.16 0.17
N SER A 67 -17.46 4.98 1.16
CA SER A 67 -18.41 5.97 1.72
C SER A 67 -17.78 7.28 2.16
N SER A 68 -16.55 7.60 1.72
CA SER A 68 -15.87 8.85 2.08
C SER A 68 -15.86 9.09 3.61
N LEU A 69 -15.65 8.01 4.37
CA LEU A 69 -15.62 8.02 5.84
C LEU A 69 -16.96 8.34 6.52
N ASP A 70 -18.09 8.25 5.82
CA ASP A 70 -19.42 8.50 6.39
C ASP A 70 -19.88 7.35 7.30
N PHE A 71 -19.67 7.54 8.61
CA PHE A 71 -20.07 6.61 9.67
C PHE A 71 -21.59 6.50 9.90
N THR A 72 -22.43 7.21 9.13
CA THR A 72 -23.89 7.05 9.16
C THR A 72 -24.41 6.04 8.13
N ARG A 73 -23.50 5.46 7.33
CA ARG A 73 -23.80 4.55 6.23
C ARG A 73 -23.19 3.16 6.42
N HIS A 74 -23.83 2.18 5.79
CA HIS A 74 -23.34 0.81 5.70
C HIS A 74 -22.07 0.75 4.86
N LEU A 75 -21.05 0.05 5.37
CA LEU A 75 -19.81 -0.20 4.62
C LEU A 75 -20.04 -1.03 3.34
N HIS A 76 -21.13 -1.79 3.28
CA HIS A 76 -21.48 -2.61 2.11
C HIS A 76 -21.63 -1.82 0.81
N ASN A 77 -22.43 -0.75 0.84
CA ASN A 77 -22.90 -0.06 -0.36
C ASN A 77 -23.37 1.39 -0.12
N GLY A 78 -23.10 1.94 1.07
CA GLY A 78 -23.43 3.31 1.40
C GLY A 78 -24.90 3.57 1.77
N ASP A 79 -25.75 2.55 1.90
CA ASP A 79 -27.11 2.74 2.42
C ASP A 79 -27.11 3.26 3.87
N PRO A 80 -28.12 4.03 4.32
CA PRO A 80 -28.15 4.54 5.72
C PRO A 80 -28.28 3.42 6.76
N LEU A 81 -27.57 3.54 7.88
CA LEU A 81 -27.59 2.58 9.00
C LEU A 81 -28.96 2.45 9.72
N THR A 82 -29.92 3.32 9.41
CA THR A 82 -31.26 3.36 10.04
C THR A 82 -32.18 2.22 9.59
N ARG A 83 -31.76 1.41 8.63
CA ARG A 83 -32.48 0.23 8.12
C ARG A 83 -31.48 -0.73 7.49
N ARG A 84 -31.93 -1.93 7.11
CA ARG A 84 -31.09 -2.85 6.34
C ARG A 84 -30.84 -2.33 4.93
N THR A 85 -29.75 -2.79 4.31
CA THR A 85 -29.41 -2.47 2.92
C THR A 85 -30.54 -2.85 1.96
N VAL A 86 -30.86 -1.93 1.05
CA VAL A 86 -31.82 -2.10 -0.05
C VAL A 86 -31.07 -2.29 -1.37
N HIS A 87 -29.89 -1.68 -1.50
CA HIS A 87 -28.95 -1.97 -2.56
C HIS A 87 -28.23 -3.29 -2.30
N ILE A 88 -27.61 -3.86 -3.35
CA ILE A 88 -26.87 -5.12 -3.25
C ILE A 88 -25.59 -4.87 -2.44
N PRO A 89 -25.20 -5.79 -1.53
CA PRO A 89 -25.94 -6.96 -1.06
C PRO A 89 -27.15 -6.56 -0.20
N ARG A 90 -28.35 -7.06 -0.53
CA ARG A 90 -29.61 -6.69 0.13
C ARG A 90 -29.78 -7.36 1.49
N GLY A 91 -30.49 -6.69 2.41
CA GLY A 91 -30.93 -7.25 3.68
C GLY A 91 -29.86 -7.32 4.77
N ARG A 92 -28.75 -6.59 4.61
CA ARG A 92 -27.61 -6.58 5.54
C ARG A 92 -27.69 -5.43 6.55
N PRO A 93 -27.04 -5.56 7.74
CA PRO A 93 -26.52 -6.78 8.35
C PRO A 93 -27.59 -7.84 8.56
N VAL A 94 -27.25 -9.13 8.55
CA VAL A 94 -28.25 -10.21 8.71
C VAL A 94 -28.76 -10.27 10.14
N GLU A 95 -27.86 -10.13 11.12
CA GLU A 95 -28.18 -10.19 12.54
C GLU A 95 -28.52 -8.80 13.11
N GLY A 96 -29.29 -8.77 14.20
CA GLY A 96 -29.68 -7.56 14.91
C GLY A 96 -30.84 -6.76 14.29
N HIS A 97 -31.11 -5.60 14.88
CA HIS A 97 -32.18 -4.68 14.46
C HIS A 97 -31.64 -3.26 14.26
N PRO A 98 -32.13 -2.52 13.26
CA PRO A 98 -31.73 -1.13 13.06
C PRO A 98 -32.28 -0.19 14.16
N PRO A 99 -31.67 1.00 14.36
CA PRO A 99 -30.48 1.48 13.67
C PRO A 99 -29.22 0.70 14.08
N PHE A 100 -28.39 0.37 13.10
CA PHE A 100 -27.14 -0.35 13.33
C PHE A 100 -26.01 0.62 13.71
N THR A 101 -25.04 0.13 14.48
CA THR A 101 -23.75 0.81 14.57
C THR A 101 -22.97 0.58 13.27
N TRP A 102 -22.04 1.48 12.97
CA TRP A 102 -21.17 1.30 11.81
C TRP A 102 -20.31 0.05 11.95
N GLU A 103 -19.82 -0.24 13.15
CA GLU A 103 -18.99 -1.39 13.50
C GLU A 103 -19.73 -2.71 13.19
N THR A 104 -21.00 -2.82 13.60
CA THR A 104 -21.84 -3.99 13.26
C THR A 104 -21.97 -4.15 11.74
N SER A 105 -22.15 -3.05 11.01
CA SER A 105 -22.21 -3.10 9.54
C SER A 105 -20.88 -3.46 8.90
N ALA A 106 -19.77 -2.93 9.41
CA ALA A 106 -18.44 -3.17 8.87
C ALA A 106 -18.04 -4.64 9.07
N ILE A 107 -18.37 -5.22 10.24
CA ILE A 107 -18.12 -6.63 10.54
C ILE A 107 -18.91 -7.55 9.60
N ASP A 108 -20.21 -7.28 9.35
CA ASP A 108 -21.00 -8.06 8.39
C ASP A 108 -20.43 -7.97 6.97
N ALA A 109 -20.07 -6.75 6.52
CA ALA A 109 -19.50 -6.51 5.20
C ALA A 109 -18.16 -7.23 4.97
N LEU A 110 -17.20 -7.06 5.87
CA LEU A 110 -15.88 -7.66 5.73
C LEU A 110 -15.91 -9.18 5.92
N THR A 111 -16.86 -9.69 6.71
CA THR A 111 -17.12 -11.13 6.80
C THR A 111 -17.66 -11.68 5.48
N LEU A 112 -18.65 -11.01 4.88
CA LEU A 112 -19.24 -11.39 3.59
C LEU A 112 -18.18 -11.45 2.47
N GLU A 113 -17.25 -10.51 2.47
CA GLU A 113 -16.15 -10.41 1.50
C GLU A 113 -14.91 -11.26 1.87
N ASN A 114 -15.07 -12.15 2.86
CA ASN A 114 -14.07 -13.11 3.31
C ASN A 114 -12.74 -12.49 3.80
N PHE A 115 -12.72 -11.22 4.24
CA PHE A 115 -11.51 -10.61 4.80
C PHE A 115 -11.03 -11.31 6.07
N HIS A 116 -11.95 -11.80 6.91
CA HIS A 116 -11.66 -12.59 8.11
C HIS A 116 -10.93 -13.92 7.85
N ARG A 117 -10.80 -14.35 6.58
CA ARG A 117 -10.09 -15.57 6.17
C ARG A 117 -8.74 -15.29 5.54
N TRP A 118 -8.42 -14.01 5.33
CA TRP A 118 -7.16 -13.57 4.72
C TRP A 118 -6.12 -13.29 5.80
N ASN A 119 -4.90 -13.79 5.61
CA ASN A 119 -3.84 -13.71 6.62
C ASN A 119 -2.55 -13.05 6.10
N ASP A 120 -2.50 -12.68 4.82
CA ASP A 120 -1.31 -12.05 4.24
C ASP A 120 -1.46 -10.52 4.26
N TRP A 121 -1.05 -9.92 5.38
CA TRP A 121 -1.08 -8.48 5.59
C TRP A 121 0.25 -7.79 5.27
N THR A 122 1.09 -8.41 4.43
CA THR A 122 2.20 -7.72 3.76
C THR A 122 1.68 -6.71 2.75
N VAL A 123 2.51 -5.77 2.30
CA VAL A 123 2.11 -4.78 1.28
C VAL A 123 1.48 -5.45 0.03
N PRO A 124 2.09 -6.47 -0.59
CA PRO A 124 1.48 -7.12 -1.76
C PRO A 124 0.16 -7.82 -1.45
N GLY A 125 0.06 -8.44 -0.27
CA GLY A 125 -1.17 -9.11 0.16
C GLY A 125 -2.33 -8.13 0.38
N ILE A 126 -2.05 -6.98 1.01
CA ILE A 126 -3.01 -5.89 1.18
C ILE A 126 -3.48 -5.37 -0.18
N LEU A 127 -2.55 -5.01 -1.08
CA LEU A 127 -2.89 -4.44 -2.38
C LEU A 127 -3.68 -5.41 -3.26
N TYR A 128 -3.31 -6.69 -3.23
CA TYR A 128 -4.08 -7.76 -3.88
C TYR A 128 -5.51 -7.83 -3.35
N LYS A 129 -5.68 -7.83 -2.02
CA LYS A 129 -7.01 -7.99 -1.41
C LYS A 129 -7.89 -6.75 -1.62
N LEU A 130 -7.30 -5.56 -1.64
CA LEU A 130 -7.99 -4.31 -1.99
C LEU A 130 -8.41 -4.27 -3.47
N GLU A 131 -7.56 -4.73 -4.38
CA GLU A 131 -7.93 -4.80 -5.81
C GLU A 131 -8.99 -5.88 -6.05
N GLU A 132 -8.94 -7.00 -5.34
CA GLU A 132 -10.00 -8.03 -5.36
C GLU A 132 -11.34 -7.45 -4.92
N TYR A 133 -11.35 -6.68 -3.83
CA TYR A 133 -12.55 -6.05 -3.28
C TYR A 133 -13.18 -5.05 -4.27
N ASN A 134 -12.36 -4.24 -4.93
CA ASN A 134 -12.83 -3.36 -6.01
C ASN A 134 -13.24 -4.12 -7.28
N GLY A 135 -12.57 -5.24 -7.56
CA GLY A 135 -12.80 -6.10 -8.72
C GLY A 135 -11.70 -6.02 -9.79
N TRP A 136 -11.53 -7.14 -10.51
CA TRP A 136 -10.43 -7.41 -11.45
C TRP A 136 -10.56 -6.78 -12.84
N GLY A 137 -11.50 -5.85 -13.05
CA GLY A 137 -11.82 -5.32 -14.39
C GLY A 137 -10.60 -4.72 -15.11
N TYR A 138 -9.76 -3.98 -14.39
CA TYR A 138 -8.54 -3.39 -14.96
C TYR A 138 -7.56 -4.46 -15.43
N ARG A 139 -7.22 -5.46 -14.59
CA ARG A 139 -6.31 -6.54 -14.98
C ARG A 139 -6.84 -7.39 -16.14
N LEU A 140 -8.15 -7.63 -16.19
CA LEU A 140 -8.76 -8.51 -17.19
C LEU A 140 -9.01 -7.82 -18.54
N TYR A 141 -9.31 -6.52 -18.54
CA TYR A 141 -9.82 -5.84 -19.73
C TYR A 141 -9.06 -4.56 -20.11
N HIS A 142 -8.31 -3.97 -19.17
CA HIS A 142 -7.54 -2.73 -19.38
C HIS A 142 -6.16 -2.78 -18.69
N PRO A 143 -5.33 -3.80 -18.97
CA PRO A 143 -4.07 -4.01 -18.24
C PRO A 143 -3.04 -2.88 -18.41
N HIS A 144 -3.25 -1.99 -19.39
CA HIS A 144 -2.45 -0.79 -19.59
C HIS A 144 -2.79 0.34 -18.61
N VAL A 145 -3.88 0.23 -17.84
CA VAL A 145 -4.29 1.20 -16.83
C VAL A 145 -4.28 0.55 -15.45
N LEU A 146 -3.40 1.03 -14.59
CA LEU A 146 -3.41 0.65 -13.17
C LEU A 146 -4.68 1.17 -12.50
N SER A 147 -5.31 0.33 -11.66
CA SER A 147 -6.61 0.66 -11.06
C SER A 147 -6.56 1.97 -10.26
N PRO A 148 -7.40 2.99 -10.59
CA PRO A 148 -7.50 4.20 -9.80
C PRO A 148 -8.00 3.96 -8.38
N TYR A 149 -8.65 2.81 -8.10
CA TYR A 149 -9.01 2.43 -6.74
C TYR A 149 -7.78 2.29 -5.85
N LEU A 150 -6.66 1.83 -6.39
CA LEU A 150 -5.38 1.77 -5.67
C LEU A 150 -4.55 3.03 -5.88
N TRP A 151 -4.40 3.49 -7.13
CA TRP A 151 -3.30 4.37 -7.53
C TRP A 151 -3.70 5.81 -7.90
N SER A 152 -4.98 6.18 -7.80
CA SER A 152 -5.37 7.56 -8.12
C SER A 152 -4.68 8.55 -7.17
N PHE A 153 -4.23 9.68 -7.74
CA PHE A 153 -3.38 10.72 -7.14
C PHE A 153 -1.88 10.44 -7.10
N SER A 154 -1.40 9.27 -7.50
CA SER A 154 0.03 9.04 -7.76
C SER A 154 0.39 9.17 -9.24
N GLU A 155 1.69 9.15 -9.53
CA GLU A 155 2.20 9.14 -10.90
C GLU A 155 1.94 7.83 -11.66
N HIS A 156 1.49 6.78 -10.98
CA HIS A 156 1.09 5.51 -11.61
C HIS A 156 -0.26 5.57 -12.33
N TYR A 157 -1.09 6.58 -12.05
CA TYR A 157 -2.41 6.72 -12.67
C TYR A 157 -2.61 8.11 -13.26
N SER A 158 -3.10 8.18 -14.50
CA SER A 158 -3.40 9.44 -15.18
C SER A 158 -4.87 9.56 -15.59
N ARG A 159 -5.42 8.56 -16.30
CA ARG A 159 -6.83 8.50 -16.72
C ARG A 159 -7.24 7.06 -17.05
N GLY A 160 -8.51 6.86 -17.34
CA GLY A 160 -9.11 5.54 -17.57
C GLY A 160 -9.85 5.09 -16.32
N LYS A 161 -11.16 4.89 -16.39
CA LYS A 161 -11.94 4.44 -15.22
C LYS A 161 -13.25 3.79 -15.66
N TYR A 162 -13.69 2.79 -14.90
CA TYR A 162 -15.09 2.37 -14.88
C TYR A 162 -15.97 3.45 -14.21
N THR A 163 -16.85 4.07 -14.99
CA THR A 163 -17.77 5.13 -14.50
C THR A 163 -19.04 4.58 -13.88
N ALA A 164 -19.36 3.33 -14.19
CA ALA A 164 -20.36 2.49 -13.57
C ALA A 164 -20.02 1.01 -13.87
N ASP A 165 -20.77 0.08 -13.31
CA ASP A 165 -20.60 -1.35 -13.54
C ASP A 165 -20.56 -1.68 -15.04
N GLY A 166 -19.42 -2.24 -15.48
CA GLY A 166 -19.16 -2.59 -16.87
C GLY A 166 -18.99 -1.41 -17.84
N ARG A 167 -19.07 -0.16 -17.38
CA ARG A 167 -18.96 1.05 -18.23
C ARG A 167 -17.58 1.67 -18.16
N TRP A 168 -16.69 1.18 -19.02
CA TRP A 168 -15.34 1.73 -19.18
C TRP A 168 -15.35 3.10 -19.89
N SER A 169 -14.47 3.99 -19.43
CA SER A 169 -14.13 5.24 -20.13
C SER A 169 -12.61 5.42 -20.14
N GLU A 170 -12.03 5.52 -21.33
CA GLU A 170 -10.58 5.74 -21.51
C GLU A 170 -10.10 7.12 -21.01
N THR A 171 -11.02 8.08 -20.90
CA THR A 171 -10.69 9.49 -20.62
C THR A 171 -11.17 9.98 -19.26
N ALA A 172 -12.06 9.25 -18.59
CA ALA A 172 -12.49 9.59 -17.25
C ALA A 172 -11.30 9.56 -16.26
N VAL A 173 -11.29 10.51 -15.32
CA VAL A 173 -10.25 10.64 -14.31
C VAL A 173 -10.90 10.51 -12.94
N SER A 174 -10.35 9.63 -12.10
CA SER A 174 -10.78 9.54 -10.69
C SER A 174 -10.46 10.83 -9.93
N ARG A 175 -11.40 11.27 -9.10
CA ARG A 175 -11.28 12.46 -8.24
C ARG A 175 -11.07 12.11 -6.76
N GLN A 176 -10.90 10.83 -6.47
CA GLN A 176 -10.73 10.26 -5.14
C GLN A 176 -9.33 9.69 -5.04
N ALA A 177 -8.66 9.90 -3.89
CA ALA A 177 -7.36 9.30 -3.60
C ALA A 177 -7.49 7.77 -3.56
N GLY A 178 -6.56 7.07 -4.20
CA GLY A 178 -6.54 5.61 -4.19
C GLY A 178 -6.10 5.05 -2.83
N ALA A 179 -6.56 3.86 -2.50
CA ALA A 179 -6.26 3.20 -1.23
C ALA A 179 -4.74 2.95 -1.03
N ALA A 180 -4.01 2.58 -2.08
CA ALA A 180 -2.56 2.39 -2.01
C ALA A 180 -1.83 3.72 -1.77
N VAL A 181 -2.35 4.82 -2.32
CA VAL A 181 -1.83 6.18 -2.10
C VAL A 181 -2.00 6.61 -0.64
N LEU A 182 -3.17 6.36 -0.04
CA LEU A 182 -3.40 6.63 1.38
C LEU A 182 -2.47 5.79 2.27
N LEU A 183 -2.37 4.48 2.00
CA LEU A 183 -1.46 3.58 2.71
C LEU A 183 0.00 4.02 2.59
N ARG A 184 0.42 4.46 1.40
CA ARG A 184 1.77 4.96 1.15
C ARG A 184 2.07 6.18 2.01
N ARG A 185 1.18 7.17 2.02
CA ARG A 185 1.39 8.40 2.80
C ARG A 185 1.38 8.13 4.31
N MET A 186 0.45 7.31 4.80
CA MET A 186 0.43 6.93 6.22
C MET A 186 1.70 6.18 6.65
N ALA A 187 2.28 5.36 5.77
CA ALA A 187 3.56 4.70 6.03
C ALA A 187 4.75 5.68 6.04
N GLU A 188 4.77 6.68 5.15
CA GLU A 188 5.76 7.76 5.16
C GLU A 188 5.69 8.64 6.41
N GLN A 189 4.51 8.75 7.02
CA GLN A 189 4.27 9.46 8.28
C GLN A 189 4.50 8.58 9.52
N GLU A 190 4.88 7.31 9.33
CA GLU A 190 5.09 6.33 10.40
C GLU A 190 3.84 6.09 11.28
N SER A 191 2.63 6.32 10.74
CA SER A 191 1.37 6.17 11.48
C SER A 191 1.09 4.71 11.87
N PHE A 192 1.71 3.76 11.16
CA PHE A 192 1.70 2.33 11.47
C PHE A 192 2.93 1.65 10.84
N ILE A 193 3.14 0.38 11.21
CA ILE A 193 4.15 -0.48 10.62
C ILE A 193 3.44 -1.64 9.92
N PHE A 194 3.80 -1.91 8.67
CA PHE A 194 3.30 -3.09 7.96
C PHE A 194 3.82 -4.37 8.60
N SER A 195 3.00 -5.42 8.60
CA SER A 195 3.47 -6.76 8.93
C SER A 195 4.33 -7.28 7.78
N ASP A 196 5.64 -7.08 7.88
CA ASP A 196 6.62 -7.52 6.88
C ASP A 196 7.72 -8.36 7.55
N PRO A 197 7.63 -9.70 7.48
CA PRO A 197 8.63 -10.59 8.04
C PRO A 197 10.01 -10.42 7.42
N GLU A 198 10.09 -10.03 6.14
CA GLU A 198 11.37 -9.81 5.46
C GLU A 198 12.02 -8.52 5.97
N ALA A 199 11.25 -7.44 6.11
CA ALA A 199 11.74 -6.21 6.72
C ALA A 199 12.15 -6.43 8.18
N ALA A 200 11.38 -7.18 8.96
CA ALA A 200 11.72 -7.52 10.34
C ALA A 200 13.03 -8.32 10.43
N ALA A 201 13.23 -9.31 9.55
CA ALA A 201 14.48 -10.07 9.48
C ALA A 201 15.66 -9.19 9.06
N LEU A 202 15.46 -8.27 8.13
CA LEU A 202 16.49 -7.34 7.64
C LEU A 202 16.91 -6.34 8.72
N LEU A 203 15.96 -5.78 9.47
CA LEU A 203 16.21 -4.83 10.56
C LEU A 203 16.77 -5.52 11.82
N GLY A 204 16.46 -6.80 12.03
CA GLY A 204 16.97 -7.61 13.15
C GLY A 204 18.29 -8.33 12.86
N ALA A 205 18.87 -8.18 11.67
CA ALA A 205 20.11 -8.85 11.30
C ALA A 205 21.31 -8.30 12.08
N GLU A 206 22.20 -9.19 12.58
CA GLU A 206 23.43 -8.79 13.28
C GLU A 206 24.36 -7.92 12.43
N MET A 207 24.36 -8.14 11.11
CA MET A 207 25.08 -7.33 10.16
C MET A 207 24.12 -6.60 9.23
N PRO A 208 24.34 -5.29 8.97
CA PRO A 208 23.54 -4.55 8.01
C PRO A 208 23.57 -5.20 6.60
N PRO A 209 22.43 -5.11 5.87
CA PRO A 209 22.30 -5.67 4.52
C PRO A 209 23.15 -4.92 3.48
N LEU A 210 23.51 -3.68 3.77
CA LEU A 210 24.47 -2.87 3.02
C LEU A 210 25.68 -2.60 3.89
N ARG A 211 26.78 -3.29 3.60
CA ARG A 211 28.04 -3.23 4.35
C ARG A 211 29.22 -3.36 3.40
N TYR A 212 30.41 -2.98 3.83
CA TYR A 212 31.64 -3.25 3.12
C TYR A 212 31.83 -4.75 2.93
N SER A 213 32.07 -5.19 1.69
CA SER A 213 32.44 -6.57 1.39
C SER A 213 33.13 -6.67 0.04
N VAL A 214 34.22 -7.42 -0.01
CA VAL A 214 34.97 -7.69 -1.26
C VAL A 214 34.53 -8.98 -1.94
N SER A 215 33.74 -9.82 -1.27
CA SER A 215 33.36 -11.15 -1.73
C SER A 215 31.87 -11.39 -1.78
N GLU A 216 31.06 -10.56 -1.11
CA GLU A 216 29.60 -10.74 -1.08
C GLU A 216 28.93 -9.78 -2.05
N HIS A 217 28.06 -10.35 -2.89
CA HIS A 217 27.20 -9.61 -3.80
C HIS A 217 25.93 -9.14 -3.07
N SER A 218 25.47 -7.92 -3.36
CA SER A 218 24.25 -7.35 -2.79
C SER A 218 23.50 -6.49 -3.80
N ALA A 219 22.19 -6.72 -3.93
CA ALA A 219 21.31 -5.85 -4.71
C ALA A 219 21.24 -4.42 -4.14
N TYR A 220 21.35 -4.26 -2.81
CA TYR A 220 21.46 -2.95 -2.18
C TYR A 220 22.76 -2.23 -2.56
N ALA A 221 23.85 -2.98 -2.71
CA ALA A 221 25.11 -2.41 -3.19
C ALA A 221 25.02 -1.98 -4.66
N GLN A 222 24.30 -2.71 -5.52
CA GLN A 222 24.03 -2.26 -6.89
C GLN A 222 23.24 -0.95 -6.91
N ALA A 223 22.17 -0.87 -6.11
CA ALA A 223 21.37 0.35 -5.97
C ALA A 223 22.23 1.52 -5.47
N LEU A 224 23.09 1.29 -4.47
CA LEU A 224 24.03 2.30 -3.98
C LEU A 224 25.01 2.74 -5.08
N GLN A 225 25.59 1.82 -5.84
CA GLN A 225 26.52 2.14 -6.93
C GLN A 225 25.83 2.97 -8.02
N ILE A 226 24.58 2.65 -8.37
CA ILE A 226 23.76 3.46 -9.29
C ILE A 226 23.55 4.87 -8.72
N PHE A 227 23.18 4.97 -7.44
CA PHE A 227 22.97 6.25 -6.76
C PHE A 227 24.25 7.11 -6.78
N LEU A 228 25.38 6.54 -6.35
CA LEU A 228 26.67 7.23 -6.27
C LEU A 228 27.15 7.71 -7.65
N ASN A 229 26.84 6.98 -8.73
CA ASN A 229 27.14 7.39 -10.10
C ASN A 229 26.39 8.64 -10.59
N ASN A 230 25.40 9.14 -9.84
CA ASN A 230 24.75 10.41 -10.16
C ASN A 230 25.55 11.64 -9.70
N PHE A 231 26.61 11.46 -8.90
CA PHE A 231 27.44 12.57 -8.44
C PHE A 231 28.60 12.84 -9.42
N PRO A 232 28.85 14.11 -9.80
CA PRO A 232 29.96 14.46 -10.68
C PRO A 232 31.31 13.94 -10.16
N GLY A 233 32.08 13.29 -11.02
CA GLY A 233 33.41 12.77 -10.69
C GLY A 233 33.42 11.35 -10.10
N ILE A 234 32.26 10.76 -9.82
CA ILE A 234 32.15 9.37 -9.38
C ILE A 234 31.84 8.46 -10.57
N TYR A 235 32.65 7.41 -10.72
CA TYR A 235 32.53 6.41 -11.79
C TYR A 235 32.74 4.99 -11.24
N LEU A 236 31.66 4.41 -10.75
CA LEU A 236 31.61 3.06 -10.22
C LEU A 236 31.05 2.09 -11.26
N ARG A 237 31.62 0.88 -11.29
CA ARG A 237 30.97 -0.26 -11.93
C ARG A 237 29.77 -0.67 -11.06
N VAL A 238 28.62 -0.90 -11.69
CA VAL A 238 27.44 -1.47 -11.01
C VAL A 238 27.56 -3.00 -11.03
N ASP A 239 28.36 -3.55 -10.13
CA ASP A 239 28.60 -4.99 -10.00
C ASP A 239 28.01 -5.62 -8.73
N GLY A 240 27.56 -4.80 -7.78
CA GLY A 240 26.94 -5.25 -6.54
C GLY A 240 27.92 -5.69 -5.47
N TYR A 241 29.22 -5.46 -5.66
CA TYR A 241 30.24 -5.70 -4.64
C TYR A 241 30.60 -4.38 -3.95
N PRO A 242 30.18 -4.16 -2.69
CA PRO A 242 30.45 -2.93 -1.94
C PRO A 242 31.88 -2.91 -1.38
N GLY A 243 32.89 -3.11 -2.23
CA GLY A 243 34.30 -3.10 -1.86
C GLY A 243 34.88 -1.68 -1.77
N THR A 244 36.21 -1.59 -1.75
CA THR A 244 36.97 -0.34 -1.51
C THR A 244 36.50 0.85 -2.33
N LYS A 245 36.31 0.69 -3.66
CA LYS A 245 35.87 1.80 -4.53
C LYS A 245 34.47 2.32 -4.20
N THR A 246 33.54 1.40 -3.91
CA THR A 246 32.17 1.78 -3.52
C THR A 246 32.19 2.51 -2.17
N SER A 247 33.00 2.04 -1.23
CA SER A 247 33.14 2.66 0.10
C SER A 247 33.85 4.01 0.06
N ASP A 248 34.87 4.17 -0.80
CA ASP A 248 35.54 5.45 -1.03
C ASP A 248 34.57 6.48 -1.62
N ALA A 249 33.84 6.10 -2.66
CA ALA A 249 32.80 6.97 -3.25
C ALA A 249 31.70 7.31 -2.24
N PHE A 250 31.27 6.35 -1.41
CA PHE A 250 30.32 6.61 -0.34
C PHE A 250 30.85 7.62 0.68
N LYS A 251 32.13 7.52 1.05
CA LYS A 251 32.80 8.48 1.93
C LYS A 251 32.92 9.87 1.30
N ASP A 252 33.27 9.96 0.03
CA ASP A 252 33.39 11.26 -0.65
C ASP A 252 32.06 12.02 -0.64
N ILE A 253 30.92 11.32 -0.68
CA ILE A 253 29.59 11.92 -0.64
C ILE A 253 29.06 12.15 0.77
N THR A 254 29.28 11.20 1.69
CA THR A 254 28.62 11.22 3.01
C THR A 254 29.52 11.58 4.17
N GLY A 255 30.85 11.55 3.98
CA GLY A 255 31.86 11.69 5.03
C GLY A 255 32.19 10.39 5.77
N TYR A 256 31.46 9.29 5.52
CA TYR A 256 31.62 8.02 6.24
C TYR A 256 31.97 6.88 5.28
N TYR A 257 32.81 5.95 5.73
CA TYR A 257 32.95 4.66 5.04
C TYR A 257 31.71 3.78 5.25
N LEU A 258 31.52 2.78 4.38
CA LEU A 258 30.49 1.77 4.58
C LEU A 258 30.73 1.01 5.89
N TYR A 259 29.65 0.59 6.55
CA TYR A 259 29.72 -0.23 7.75
C TYR A 259 30.59 -1.47 7.53
N GLY A 260 31.53 -1.75 8.44
CA GLY A 260 32.46 -2.88 8.36
C GLY A 260 33.67 -2.64 7.44
N ASP A 261 33.86 -1.43 6.89
CA ASP A 261 35.10 -1.08 6.22
C ASP A 261 36.24 -0.99 7.27
N PRO A 262 37.38 -1.68 7.09
CA PRO A 262 38.46 -1.68 8.08
C PRO A 262 39.06 -0.29 8.36
N ARG A 263 38.73 0.72 7.54
CA ARG A 263 39.21 2.10 7.69
C ARG A 263 38.23 3.00 8.46
N SER A 264 37.07 2.48 8.91
CA SER A 264 36.09 3.25 9.68
C SER A 264 36.42 3.40 11.18
N GLU A 265 37.40 2.67 11.70
CA GLU A 265 37.77 2.67 13.14
C GLU A 265 38.94 3.60 13.51
N THR A 266 39.22 4.62 12.70
CA THR A 266 40.16 5.72 13.03
C THR A 266 39.50 7.06 12.87
#